data_AF-A0A510V8H9-F1
#
_entry.id   AF-A0A510V8H9-F1
#
_cell.length_a   1.000
_cell.length_b   1.000
_cell.length_c   1.000
_cell.angle_alpha   90.00
_cell.angle_beta   90.00
_cell.angle_gamma   90.00
#
_symmetry.space_group_name_H-M   'P 1'
#
loop_
_entity.id
_entity.type
_entity.pdbx_description
1 polymer ?
#
loop_
_entity_poly.entity_id
_entity_poly.type
_entity_poly.pdbx_seq_one_letter_code
_entity_poly.pdbx_strand_id
1 'polypeptide(L)'
;MSRGERPHFGMDSAAPDWDAIDFPAARATAADPSTADLVAGDRTAGCALSLVADRATGWLVVVIAHPVTGETFVPQVVNRHDHTRMRGSVDAAYGRGPRLHYALACAPGIRGLRARVPGGTWRVRLVAPSGWAAICLALEDVTLPLEVAVLEDDAWVELD
;
A
#
# COMPACT_ATOMS: atom_id res chain seq x y z
N MET A 1 39.32 23.25 1.48
CA MET A 1 37.93 23.55 1.06
C MET A 1 37.44 22.37 0.22
N SER A 2 36.78 21.39 0.84
CA SER A 2 36.24 20.23 0.11
C SER A 2 34.77 20.51 -0.21
N ARG A 3 34.43 20.66 -1.49
CA ARG A 3 33.03 20.74 -1.95
C ARG A 3 32.48 19.32 -1.88
N GLY A 4 31.64 19.05 -0.89
CA GLY A 4 30.88 17.82 -0.82
C GLY A 4 30.01 17.69 -2.06
N GLU A 5 30.25 16.62 -2.83
CA GLU A 5 29.32 16.14 -3.83
C GLU A 5 27.99 15.87 -3.14
N ARG A 6 26.95 16.60 -3.56
CA ARG A 6 25.59 16.23 -3.21
C ARG A 6 25.26 15.01 -4.06
N PRO A 7 24.77 13.90 -3.49
CA PRO A 7 24.25 12.83 -4.31
C PRO A 7 23.10 13.40 -5.15
N HIS A 8 23.31 13.41 -6.47
CA HIS A 8 22.26 13.61 -7.44
C HIS A 8 21.30 12.42 -7.31
N PHE A 9 20.24 12.58 -6.53
CA PHE A 9 19.04 11.76 -6.69
C PHE A 9 18.38 12.22 -8.00
N GLY A 10 18.84 11.60 -9.09
CA GLY A 10 18.32 11.82 -10.43
C GLY A 10 16.82 11.52 -10.45
N MET A 11 16.07 12.48 -11.00
CA MET A 11 14.68 12.34 -11.40
C MET A 11 14.60 11.41 -12.62
N ASP A 12 14.67 10.10 -12.42
CA ASP A 12 14.28 9.17 -13.48
C ASP A 12 13.13 8.29 -13.00
N SER A 13 12.03 8.39 -13.73
CA SER A 13 10.91 7.46 -13.78
C SER A 13 11.34 6.09 -14.34
N ALA A 14 12.49 5.59 -13.91
CA ALA A 14 12.99 4.29 -14.32
C ALA A 14 12.05 3.21 -13.76
N ALA A 15 11.74 2.20 -14.57
CA ALA A 15 11.06 1.01 -14.06
C ALA A 15 11.87 0.41 -12.90
N PRO A 16 11.23 -0.22 -11.90
CA PRO A 16 11.95 -0.88 -10.83
C PRO A 16 12.86 -1.97 -11.42
N ASP A 17 14.07 -2.09 -10.88
CA ASP A 17 14.91 -3.26 -11.11
C ASP A 17 14.34 -4.43 -10.30
N TRP A 18 13.54 -5.26 -10.96
CA TRP A 18 12.81 -6.37 -10.34
C TRP A 18 13.73 -7.41 -9.72
N ASP A 19 14.92 -7.60 -10.26
CA ASP A 19 15.89 -8.59 -9.77
C ASP A 19 16.64 -8.08 -8.52
N ALA A 20 16.66 -6.76 -8.30
CA ALA A 20 17.29 -6.14 -7.14
C ALA A 20 16.37 -6.01 -5.91
N ILE A 21 15.05 -6.16 -6.06
CA ILE A 21 14.09 -6.01 -4.97
C ILE A 21 14.06 -7.26 -4.08
N ASP A 22 14.20 -7.07 -2.77
CA ASP A 22 14.14 -8.16 -1.80
C ASP A 22 12.68 -8.47 -1.38
N PHE A 23 11.96 -9.17 -2.25
CA PHE A 23 10.60 -9.64 -1.96
C PHE A 23 10.50 -10.55 -0.72
N PRO A 24 11.44 -11.49 -0.46
CA PRO A 24 11.46 -12.25 0.78
C PRO A 24 11.51 -11.37 2.04
N ALA A 25 12.40 -10.38 2.10
CA ALA A 25 12.49 -9.47 3.23
C ALA A 25 11.22 -8.61 3.39
N ALA A 26 10.61 -8.17 2.28
CA ALA A 26 9.35 -7.45 2.32
C ALA A 26 8.22 -8.30 2.94
N ARG A 27 8.13 -9.58 2.56
CA ARG A 27 7.15 -10.53 3.13
C ARG A 27 7.41 -10.80 4.61
N ALA A 28 8.68 -10.94 5.01
CA ALA A 28 9.05 -11.12 6.42
C ALA A 28 8.62 -9.91 7.27
N THR A 29 8.87 -8.69 6.78
CA THR A 29 8.41 -7.45 7.43
C THR A 29 6.89 -7.36 7.49
N ALA A 30 6.18 -7.80 6.45
CA ALA A 30 4.71 -7.81 6.48
C ALA A 30 4.14 -8.81 7.50
N ALA A 31 4.83 -9.92 7.72
CA ALA A 31 4.46 -10.92 8.74
C ALA A 31 4.72 -10.41 10.16
N ASP A 32 5.84 -9.70 10.38
CA ASP A 32 6.22 -9.07 11.64
C ASP A 32 6.47 -7.56 11.45
N PRO A 33 5.41 -6.72 11.55
CA PRO A 33 5.45 -5.29 11.26
C PRO A 33 6.18 -4.44 12.33
N SER A 34 7.03 -5.03 13.17
CA SER A 34 7.81 -4.32 14.19
C SER A 34 9.08 -3.64 13.66
N THR A 35 9.35 -3.75 12.36
CA THR A 35 10.59 -3.25 11.75
C THR A 35 10.47 -1.80 11.29
N ALA A 36 11.62 -1.12 11.19
CA ALA A 36 11.72 0.25 10.67
C ALA A 36 11.37 0.37 9.17
N ASP A 37 11.19 -0.76 8.48
CA ASP A 37 10.96 -0.80 7.04
C ASP A 37 9.47 -0.76 6.68
N LEU A 38 8.57 -0.90 7.67
CA LEU A 38 7.15 -0.69 7.45
C LEU A 38 6.86 0.82 7.28
N VAL A 39 6.40 1.19 6.09
CA VAL A 39 6.04 2.57 5.74
C VAL A 39 4.61 2.87 6.19
N ALA A 40 3.68 1.98 5.88
CA ALA A 40 2.28 2.10 6.29
C ALA A 40 1.65 0.71 6.29
N GLY A 41 0.52 0.55 6.99
CA GLY A 41 -0.21 -0.70 6.95
C GLY A 41 -1.63 -0.56 7.45
N ASP A 42 -2.44 -1.56 7.11
CA ASP A 42 -3.76 -1.77 7.66
C ASP A 42 -3.96 -3.25 7.95
N ARG A 43 -4.68 -3.57 9.02
CA ARG A 43 -4.98 -4.95 9.37
C ARG A 43 -6.41 -5.09 9.87
N THR A 44 -7.02 -6.18 9.45
CA THR A 44 -8.39 -6.58 9.71
C THR A 44 -8.39 -8.08 9.98
N ALA A 45 -9.53 -8.64 10.37
CA ALA A 45 -9.65 -10.09 10.54
C ALA A 45 -9.42 -10.86 9.22
N GLY A 46 -9.85 -10.31 8.08
CA GLY A 46 -9.80 -10.99 6.78
C GLY A 46 -8.70 -10.51 5.83
N CYS A 47 -8.05 -9.39 6.12
CA CYS A 47 -7.06 -8.77 5.24
C CYS A 47 -5.99 -8.03 6.05
N ALA A 48 -4.73 -8.19 5.66
CA ALA A 48 -3.61 -7.37 6.12
C ALA A 48 -2.88 -6.77 4.91
N LEU A 49 -2.53 -5.50 4.99
CA LEU A 49 -1.78 -4.75 4.00
C LEU A 49 -0.57 -4.11 4.68
N SER A 50 0.59 -4.28 4.07
CA SER A 50 1.84 -3.66 4.46
C SER A 50 2.48 -3.02 3.24
N LEU A 51 2.82 -1.75 3.37
CA LEU A 51 3.69 -1.04 2.44
C LEU A 51 5.09 -1.04 3.04
N VAL A 52 6.02 -1.73 2.41
CA VAL A 52 7.36 -1.97 2.97
C VAL A 52 8.41 -1.30 2.10
N ALA A 53 9.33 -0.55 2.70
CA ALA A 53 10.46 0.02 1.99
C ALA A 53 11.51 -1.06 1.73
N ASP A 54 11.86 -1.27 0.47
CA ASP A 54 13.03 -2.05 0.09
C ASP A 54 14.29 -1.20 0.30
N ARG A 55 15.23 -1.69 1.11
CA ARG A 55 16.42 -0.91 1.49
C ARG A 55 17.44 -0.79 0.36
N ALA A 56 17.49 -1.78 -0.54
CA ALA A 56 18.48 -1.81 -1.61
C ALA A 56 18.13 -0.80 -2.70
N THR A 57 16.86 -0.75 -3.08
CA THR A 57 16.38 0.03 -4.23
C THR A 57 15.64 1.30 -3.84
N GLY A 58 15.15 1.40 -2.59
CA GLY A 58 14.33 2.52 -2.12
C GLY A 58 12.87 2.49 -2.60
N TRP A 59 12.50 1.50 -3.42
CA TRP A 59 11.11 1.28 -3.83
C TRP A 59 10.28 0.75 -2.66
N LEU A 60 8.97 0.88 -2.78
CA LEU A 60 8.03 0.35 -1.80
C LEU A 60 7.33 -0.87 -2.37
N VAL A 61 7.37 -1.96 -1.63
CA VAL A 61 6.72 -3.22 -1.96
C VAL A 61 5.36 -3.25 -1.27
N VAL A 62 4.29 -3.42 -2.06
CA VAL A 62 2.95 -3.65 -1.52
C VAL A 62 2.83 -5.13 -1.21
N VAL A 63 2.63 -5.48 0.06
CA VAL A 63 2.36 -6.85 0.50
C VAL A 63 0.95 -6.90 1.04
N ILE A 64 0.13 -7.78 0.48
CA ILE A 64 -1.24 -8.05 0.97
C ILE A 64 -1.34 -9.51 1.38
N ALA A 65 -2.01 -9.77 2.50
CA ALA A 65 -2.10 -11.11 3.08
C ALA A 65 -3.52 -11.42 3.55
N HIS A 66 -3.89 -12.68 3.45
CA HIS A 66 -5.08 -13.23 4.08
C HIS A 66 -4.70 -13.81 5.45
N PRO A 67 -5.04 -13.16 6.58
CA PRO A 67 -4.55 -13.57 7.90
C PRO A 67 -4.95 -14.99 8.31
N VAL A 68 -6.12 -15.47 7.85
CA VAL A 68 -6.62 -16.81 8.20
C VAL A 68 -5.90 -17.93 7.42
N THR A 69 -5.68 -17.77 6.11
CA THR A 69 -5.04 -18.81 5.29
C THR A 69 -3.51 -18.69 5.30
N GLY A 70 -2.97 -17.53 5.68
CA GLY A 70 -1.55 -17.23 5.61
C GLY A 70 -1.05 -16.92 4.19
N GLU A 71 -1.95 -16.89 3.20
CA GLU A 71 -1.58 -16.53 1.83
C GLU A 71 -1.10 -15.08 1.76
N THR A 72 -0.03 -14.85 0.98
CA THR A 72 0.60 -13.55 0.82
C THR A 72 0.84 -13.25 -0.66
N PHE A 73 0.59 -12.01 -1.07
CA PHE A 73 0.69 -11.55 -2.44
C PHE A 73 1.50 -10.26 -2.49
N VAL A 74 2.22 -10.07 -3.60
CA VAL A 74 2.91 -8.82 -3.92
C VAL A 74 2.32 -8.31 -5.23
N PRO A 75 1.19 -7.58 -5.17
CA PRO A 75 0.51 -7.16 -6.39
C PRO A 75 1.26 -6.05 -7.13
N GLN A 76 2.05 -5.25 -6.42
CA GLN A 76 2.68 -4.08 -6.99
C GLN A 76 3.91 -3.62 -6.22
N VAL A 77 4.79 -2.94 -6.94
CA VAL A 77 5.89 -2.16 -6.40
C VAL A 77 5.66 -0.71 -6.83
N VAL A 78 5.82 0.22 -5.90
CA VAL A 78 5.58 1.65 -6.13
C VAL A 78 6.82 2.46 -5.82
N ASN A 79 7.07 3.48 -6.62
CA ASN A 79 8.15 4.41 -6.31
C ASN A 79 7.74 5.22 -5.08
N ARG A 80 8.72 5.65 -4.28
CA ARG A 80 8.51 6.49 -3.10
C ARG A 80 8.16 7.95 -3.44
N HIS A 81 7.59 8.22 -4.60
CA HIS A 81 7.20 9.57 -5.01
C HIS A 81 6.14 10.15 -4.09
N ASP A 82 6.20 11.47 -3.94
CA ASP A 82 5.31 12.28 -3.14
C ASP A 82 3.92 12.43 -3.75
N HIS A 83 3.60 11.83 -4.90
CA HIS A 83 2.26 11.80 -5.45
C HIS A 83 1.89 10.41 -5.96
N THR A 84 1.21 9.64 -5.11
CA THR A 84 0.66 8.31 -5.43
C THR A 84 -0.78 8.22 -4.95
N ARG A 85 -1.68 7.79 -5.83
CA ARG A 85 -3.05 7.38 -5.50
C ARG A 85 -3.33 6.10 -6.26
N MET A 86 -3.61 5.02 -5.56
CA MET A 86 -3.82 3.74 -6.22
C MET A 86 -4.78 2.85 -5.45
N ARG A 87 -5.44 1.95 -6.17
CA ARG A 87 -6.26 0.87 -5.63
C ARG A 87 -6.09 -0.37 -6.47
N GLY A 88 -6.33 -1.52 -5.86
CA GLY A 88 -6.24 -2.80 -6.54
C GLY A 88 -6.88 -3.91 -5.74
N SER A 89 -6.75 -5.12 -6.26
CA SER A 89 -7.31 -6.31 -5.66
C SER A 89 -6.54 -7.55 -6.04
N VAL A 90 -6.49 -8.55 -5.17
CA VAL A 90 -6.01 -9.90 -5.48
C VAL A 90 -7.05 -10.93 -5.07
N ASP A 91 -7.17 -12.00 -5.86
CA ASP A 91 -8.05 -13.11 -5.53
C ASP A 91 -7.32 -14.08 -4.61
N ALA A 92 -7.84 -14.28 -3.39
CA ALA A 92 -7.36 -15.34 -2.51
C ALA A 92 -7.82 -16.71 -3.04
N ALA A 93 -6.94 -17.70 -2.98
CA ALA A 93 -7.20 -19.11 -3.31
C ALA A 93 -7.97 -19.38 -4.63
N TYR A 94 -7.36 -19.34 -5.82
CA TYR A 94 -7.97 -19.75 -7.12
C TYR A 94 -9.45 -19.33 -7.31
N GLY A 95 -9.87 -18.16 -6.79
CA GLY A 95 -11.24 -17.66 -6.85
C GLY A 95 -12.25 -18.27 -5.85
N ARG A 96 -11.79 -18.93 -4.78
CA ARG A 96 -12.62 -19.58 -3.75
C ARG A 96 -12.55 -18.93 -2.36
N GLY A 97 -11.76 -17.87 -2.20
CA GLY A 97 -11.70 -17.07 -0.98
C GLY A 97 -12.15 -15.62 -1.23
N PRO A 98 -12.20 -14.79 -0.18
CA PRO A 98 -12.53 -13.39 -0.34
C PRO A 98 -11.48 -12.70 -1.22
N ARG A 99 -11.94 -11.81 -2.09
CA ARG A 99 -11.07 -10.89 -2.82
C ARG A 99 -10.51 -9.87 -1.85
N LEU A 100 -9.19 -9.72 -1.84
CA LEU A 100 -8.50 -8.78 -0.98
C LEU A 100 -8.28 -7.49 -1.75
N HIS A 101 -9.00 -6.45 -1.38
CA HIS A 101 -8.88 -5.11 -1.95
C HIS A 101 -7.95 -4.25 -1.11
N TYR A 102 -7.21 -3.38 -1.78
CA TYR A 102 -6.33 -2.43 -1.14
C TYR A 102 -6.38 -1.08 -1.82
N ALA A 103 -6.05 -0.04 -1.06
CA ALA A 103 -5.74 1.27 -1.60
C ALA A 103 -4.58 1.90 -0.82
N LEU A 104 -3.80 2.71 -1.54
CA LEU A 104 -2.67 3.46 -1.02
C LEU A 104 -2.75 4.89 -1.52
N ALA A 105 -2.39 5.85 -0.66
CA ALA A 105 -2.29 7.24 -1.04
C ALA A 105 -1.12 7.93 -0.33
N CYS A 106 -0.41 8.77 -1.08
CA CYS A 106 0.59 9.71 -0.59
C CYS A 106 0.54 10.94 -1.48
N ALA A 107 0.19 12.09 -0.90
CA ALA A 107 0.31 13.39 -1.55
C ALA A 107 0.45 14.50 -0.50
N PRO A 108 1.08 15.64 -0.82
CA PRO A 108 1.00 16.81 0.04
C PRO A 108 -0.46 17.13 0.38
N GLY A 109 -0.76 17.38 1.65
CA GLY A 109 -2.10 17.76 2.11
C GLY A 109 -3.09 16.61 2.31
N ILE A 110 -2.79 15.38 1.86
CA ILE A 110 -3.62 14.22 2.22
C ILE A 110 -3.48 13.96 3.72
N ARG A 111 -4.61 13.80 4.40
CA ARG A 111 -4.68 13.50 5.85
C ARG A 111 -5.28 12.14 6.16
N GLY A 112 -5.93 11.51 5.17
CA GLY A 112 -6.50 10.20 5.34
C GLY A 112 -6.98 9.57 4.04
N LEU A 113 -7.37 8.31 4.17
CA LEU A 113 -7.89 7.45 3.12
C LEU A 113 -9.11 6.74 3.70
N ARG A 114 -10.16 6.59 2.91
CA ARG A 114 -11.32 5.78 3.28
C ARG A 114 -11.70 4.84 2.16
N ALA A 115 -12.25 3.70 2.55
CA ALA A 115 -12.74 2.70 1.62
C ALA A 115 -14.03 2.03 2.12
N ARG A 116 -14.87 1.60 1.19
CA ARG A 116 -16.05 0.76 1.45
C ARG A 116 -16.42 -0.08 0.22
N VAL A 117 -17.34 -1.01 0.44
CA VAL A 117 -18.18 -1.54 -0.64
C VAL A 117 -19.38 -0.62 -0.88
N PRO A 118 -20.02 -0.68 -2.06
CA PRO A 118 -21.27 0.01 -2.31
C PRO A 118 -22.31 -0.25 -1.22
N GLY A 119 -22.89 0.81 -0.67
CA GLY A 119 -23.87 0.74 0.44
C GLY A 119 -23.29 0.37 1.82
N GLY A 120 -21.99 0.08 1.91
CA GLY A 120 -21.31 -0.24 3.17
C GLY A 120 -20.90 0.99 3.97
N THR A 121 -20.41 0.73 5.19
CA THR A 121 -19.82 1.75 6.07
C THR A 121 -18.42 2.11 5.60
N TRP A 122 -18.13 3.41 5.53
CA TRP A 122 -16.77 3.90 5.30
C TRP A 122 -15.84 3.47 6.41
N ARG A 123 -14.76 2.78 6.06
CA ARG A 123 -13.61 2.60 6.93
C ARG A 123 -12.59 3.68 6.62
N VAL A 124 -12.08 4.32 7.67
CA VAL A 124 -11.17 5.46 7.57
C VAL A 124 -9.81 5.11 8.16
N ARG A 125 -8.75 5.57 7.51
CA ARG A 125 -7.36 5.49 7.94
C ARG A 125 -6.73 6.85 7.81
N LEU A 126 -6.08 7.31 8.87
CA LEU A 126 -5.28 8.53 8.81
C LEU A 126 -3.92 8.22 8.20
N VAL A 127 -3.28 9.26 7.67
CA VAL A 127 -1.91 9.16 7.17
C VAL A 127 -0.96 8.75 8.29
N ALA A 128 -0.11 7.76 8.02
CA ALA A 128 0.96 7.34 8.91
C ALA A 128 2.05 8.43 9.00
N PRO A 129 2.93 8.41 10.03
CA PRO A 129 4.02 9.37 10.15
C PRO A 129 4.95 9.44 8.93
N SER A 130 4.97 8.40 8.10
CA SER A 130 5.69 8.34 6.83
C SER A 130 5.10 9.19 5.70
N GLY A 131 3.90 9.75 5.87
CA GLY A 131 3.16 10.46 4.82
C GLY A 131 2.27 9.57 3.95
N TRP A 132 2.24 8.26 4.22
CA TRP A 132 1.41 7.30 3.47
C TRP A 132 0.15 6.91 4.24
N ALA A 133 -0.97 6.81 3.54
CA ALA A 133 -2.17 6.15 4.01
C ALA A 133 -2.36 4.83 3.27
N ALA A 134 -2.74 3.79 4.02
CA ALA A 134 -2.98 2.45 3.49
C ALA A 134 -4.28 1.90 4.08
N ILE A 135 -5.09 1.23 3.26
CA ILE A 135 -6.32 0.57 3.72
C ILE A 135 -6.56 -0.73 2.95
N CYS A 136 -7.12 -1.72 3.62
CA CYS A 136 -7.50 -2.97 2.99
C CYS A 136 -8.84 -3.53 3.47
N LEU A 137 -9.52 -4.25 2.57
CA LEU A 137 -10.80 -4.94 2.80
C LEU A 137 -10.77 -6.32 2.17
N ALA A 138 -11.28 -7.33 2.88
CA ALA A 138 -11.58 -8.65 2.32
C ALA A 138 -13.07 -8.72 2.00
N LEU A 139 -13.42 -9.07 0.77
CA LEU A 139 -14.78 -9.14 0.27
C LEU A 139 -15.09 -10.51 -0.32
N GLU A 140 -16.14 -11.17 0.16
CA GLU A 140 -16.58 -12.46 -0.39
C GLU A 140 -17.17 -12.32 -1.80
N ASP A 141 -17.85 -11.20 -2.08
CA ASP A 141 -18.37 -10.91 -3.40
C ASP A 141 -17.32 -10.22 -4.27
N VAL A 142 -16.72 -11.00 -5.17
CA VAL A 142 -15.65 -10.56 -6.06
C VAL A 142 -16.10 -9.57 -7.14
N THR A 143 -17.41 -9.34 -7.29
CA THR A 143 -17.99 -8.46 -8.31
C THR A 143 -18.17 -7.02 -7.84
N LEU A 144 -18.15 -6.79 -6.52
CA LEU A 144 -18.34 -5.45 -5.97
C LEU A 144 -17.05 -4.63 -6.06
N PRO A 145 -17.10 -3.41 -6.63
CA PRO A 145 -15.93 -2.54 -6.68
C PRO A 145 -15.62 -1.97 -5.28
N LEU A 146 -14.35 -1.63 -5.07
CA LEU A 146 -13.94 -0.87 -3.89
C LEU A 146 -14.15 0.62 -4.15
N GLU A 147 -15.06 1.27 -3.43
CA GLU A 147 -15.15 2.73 -3.40
C GLU A 147 -14.05 3.28 -2.49
N VAL A 148 -13.26 4.24 -2.98
CA VAL A 148 -12.12 4.81 -2.25
C VAL A 148 -12.16 6.32 -2.37
N ALA A 149 -11.82 7.02 -1.28
CA ALA A 149 -11.63 8.46 -1.30
C ALA A 149 -10.46 8.87 -0.40
N VAL A 150 -9.79 9.96 -0.75
CA VAL A 150 -8.74 10.60 0.05
C VAL A 150 -9.27 11.86 0.72
N LEU A 151 -8.80 12.15 1.93
CA LEU A 151 -9.11 13.39 2.64
C LEU A 151 -8.05 14.43 2.30
N GLU A 152 -8.42 15.40 1.48
CA GLU A 152 -7.59 16.48 0.95
C GLU A 152 -8.33 17.80 1.17
N ASP A 153 -7.67 18.82 1.73
CA ASP A 153 -8.26 20.14 1.99
C ASP A 153 -9.63 20.11 2.69
N ASP A 154 -9.76 19.29 3.74
CA ASP A 154 -11.01 19.08 4.51
C ASP A 154 -12.18 18.47 3.73
N ALA A 155 -11.95 18.02 2.49
CA ALA A 155 -12.92 17.33 1.66
C ALA A 155 -12.51 15.89 1.33
N TRP A 156 -13.50 15.01 1.18
CA TRP A 156 -13.27 13.67 0.65
C TRP A 156 -13.37 13.69 -0.87
N VAL A 157 -12.28 13.33 -1.54
CA VAL A 157 -12.18 13.26 -3.00
C VAL A 157 -12.10 11.80 -3.42
N GLU A 158 -13.04 11.34 -4.25
CA GLU A 158 -13.07 9.95 -4.71
C GLU A 158 -11.88 9.64 -5.64
N LEU A 159 -11.39 8.41 -5.56
CA LEU A 159 -10.40 7.89 -6.49
C LEU A 159 -11.12 7.16 -7.62
N ASP A 160 -10.88 7.61 -8.85
CA ASP A 160 -11.35 6.96 -10.08
C ASP A 160 -10.62 5.64 -10.36
#